data_AF-A0A940TNT3-F1
#
_entry.id   AF-A0A940TNT3-F1
#
_cell.length_a   1.000
_cell.length_b   1.000
_cell.length_c   1.000
_cell.angle_alpha   90.00
_cell.angle_beta   90.00
_cell.angle_gamma   90.00
#
_symmetry.space_group_name_H-M   'P 1'
#
loop_
_entity.id
_entity.type
_entity.pdbx_description
1 polymer ?
#
loop_
_entity_poly.entity_id
_entity_poly.type
_entity_poly.pdbx_seq_one_letter_code
_entity_poly.pdbx_strand_id
1 'polypeptide(L)' 'MKRLGIFALITVAILMVGYAQAQEKRDFFKVGVVTSLSGELAFGGTVTKRGYDMWEDAVNAAGGIDIAGKKYKV' A
#
# COMPACT_ATOMS: atom_id res chain seq x y z
N MET A 1 -38.24 -11.15 -23.85
CA MET A 1 -37.00 -10.50 -24.37
C MET A 1 -36.59 -9.24 -23.60
N LYS A 2 -37.49 -8.27 -23.35
CA LYS A 2 -37.15 -7.02 -22.62
C LYS A 2 -36.63 -7.22 -21.18
N ARG A 3 -37.23 -8.15 -20.42
CA ARG A 3 -36.81 -8.48 -19.04
C ARG A 3 -35.43 -9.15 -18.98
N LEU A 4 -35.10 -9.99 -19.96
CA LEU A 4 -33.80 -10.66 -20.06
C LEU A 4 -32.66 -9.68 -20.35
N GLY A 5 -32.92 -8.64 -21.15
CA GLY A 5 -31.98 -7.55 -21.41
C GLY A 5 -31.71 -6.68 -20.17
N ILE A 6 -32.72 -6.45 -19.33
CA ILE A 6 -32.57 -5.70 -18.06
C ILE A 6 -31.69 -6.46 -17.07
N PHE A 7 -31.90 -7.78 -16.92
CA PHE A 7 -31.05 -8.59 -16.06
C PHE A 7 -29.60 -8.61 -16.53
N ALA A 8 -29.35 -8.75 -17.84
CA ALA A 8 -27.99 -8.69 -18.39
C ALA A 8 -27.31 -7.33 -18.13
N LEU A 9 -28.03 -6.22 -18.27
CA LEU A 9 -27.53 -4.86 -17.97
C LEU A 9 -27.19 -4.68 -16.49
N ILE A 10 -28.02 -5.20 -15.58
CA ILE A 10 -27.77 -5.13 -14.13
C ILE A 10 -26.51 -5.94 -13.78
N THR A 11 -26.35 -7.13 -14.34
CA THR A 11 -25.15 -7.96 -14.10
C THR A 11 -23.88 -7.27 -14.59
N VAL A 12 -23.92 -6.66 -15.78
CA VAL A 12 -22.79 -5.89 -16.32
C VAL A 12 -22.46 -4.66 -15.46
N ALA A 13 -23.48 -3.94 -14.97
CA ALA A 13 -23.27 -2.80 -14.07
C ALA A 13 -22.62 -3.24 -12.74
N ILE A 14 -23.05 -4.36 -12.17
CA ILE A 14 -22.46 -4.90 -10.92
C ILE A 14 -20.99 -5.30 -11.13
N LEU A 15 -20.67 -5.93 -12.27
CA LEU A 15 -19.30 -6.29 -12.61
C LEU A 15 -18.38 -5.07 -12.78
N MET A 16 -18.89 -3.97 -13.35
CA MET A 16 -18.12 -2.73 -13.50
C MET A 16 -17.83 -2.02 -12.16
N VAL A 17 -18.79 -2.02 -11.23
CA VAL A 17 -18.60 -1.44 -9.89
C VAL A 17 -17.57 -2.24 -9.09
N GLY A 18 -17.59 -3.58 -9.19
CA GLY A 18 -16.59 -4.45 -8.58
C GLY A 18 -15.17 -4.22 -9.12
N TYR A 19 -15.04 -3.98 -10.42
CA TYR A 19 -13.75 -3.66 -11.06
C TYR A 19 -13.15 -2.33 -10.57
N ALA A 20 -13.99 -1.30 -10.36
CA ALA A 20 -13.54 -0.01 -9.87
C ALA A 20 -13.08 -0.04 -8.40
N GLN A 21 -13.69 -0.91 -7.59
CA GLN A 21 -13.35 -1.09 -6.17
C GLN A 21 -12.11 -1.98 -5.95
N ALA A 22 -11.84 -2.93 -6.85
CA ALA A 22 -10.69 -3.84 -6.76
C ALA A 22 -9.33 -3.14 -6.92
N GLN A 23 -9.33 -1.92 -7.49
CA GLN A 23 -8.14 -1.10 -7.58
C GLN A 23 -8.07 -0.19 -6.34
N GLU A 24 -7.87 -0.78 -5.16
CA GLU A 24 -7.39 0.01 -4.03
C GLU A 24 -6.08 0.69 -4.44
N LYS A 25 -6.16 1.97 -4.78
CA LYS A 25 -4.98 2.83 -4.98
C LYS A 25 -4.32 3.00 -3.63
N ARG A 26 -3.57 2.01 -3.19
CA ARG A 26 -2.74 2.09 -1.98
C ARG A 26 -2.00 3.43 -2.01
N ASP A 27 -2.20 4.19 -0.96
CA ASP A 27 -1.57 5.47 -0.68
C ASP A 27 -0.36 5.28 0.25
N PHE A 28 0.17 4.07 0.29
CA PHE A 28 1.35 3.70 1.06
C PHE A 28 2.19 2.65 0.35
N PHE A 29 3.47 2.63 0.67
CA PHE A 29 4.41 1.57 0.32
C PHE A 29 4.64 0.67 1.53
N LYS A 30 5.02 -0.59 1.28
CA LYS A 30 5.50 -1.48 2.33
C LYS A 30 7.00 -1.62 2.15
N VAL A 31 7.77 -1.26 3.16
CA VAL A 31 9.24 -1.34 3.13
C VAL A 31 9.70 -2.49 4.03
N GLY A 32 10.38 -3.46 3.43
CA GLY A 32 10.98 -4.58 4.16
C GLY A 32 12.44 -4.30 4.48
N VAL A 33 12.84 -4.44 5.73
CA VAL A 33 14.23 -4.31 6.17
C VAL A 33 14.78 -5.69 6.49
N VAL A 34 15.61 -6.23 5.60
CA VAL A 34 16.24 -7.55 5.80
C VAL A 34 17.54 -7.35 6.56
N THR A 35 17.56 -7.78 7.82
CA THR A 35 18.73 -7.58 8.69
C THR A 35 18.83 -8.63 9.80
N SER A 36 19.98 -8.72 10.47
CA SER A 36 20.24 -9.68 11.54
C SER A 36 19.61 -9.22 12.84
N LEU A 37 18.44 -9.75 13.18
CA LEU A 37 17.75 -9.44 14.44
C LEU A 37 18.14 -10.37 15.60
N SER A 38 19.00 -11.36 15.34
CA SER A 38 19.49 -12.33 16.32
C SER A 38 20.92 -12.77 16.02
N GLY A 39 21.54 -13.49 16.96
CA GLY A 39 22.91 -13.98 16.84
C GLY A 39 23.96 -12.89 17.10
N GLU A 40 25.20 -13.16 16.72
CA GLU A 40 26.35 -12.29 17.01
C GLU A 40 26.21 -10.87 16.42
N LEU A 41 25.52 -10.75 15.29
CA LEU A 41 25.33 -9.48 14.57
C LEU A 41 24.03 -8.76 14.93
N ALA A 42 23.31 -9.21 15.97
CA ALA A 42 22.00 -8.66 16.36
C ALA A 42 22.06 -7.16 16.68
N PHE A 43 23.16 -6.69 17.28
CA PHE A 43 23.33 -5.27 17.59
C PHE A 43 23.30 -4.42 16.32
N GLY A 44 24.12 -4.77 15.33
CA GLY A 44 24.19 -4.06 14.05
C GLY A 44 22.84 -4.08 13.32
N GLY A 45 22.18 -5.23 13.26
CA GLY A 45 20.87 -5.30 12.60
C GLY A 45 19.76 -4.55 13.34
N THR A 46 19.82 -4.49 14.67
CA THR A 46 18.89 -3.65 15.45
C THR A 46 19.12 -2.16 15.19
N VAL A 47 20.38 -1.72 15.06
CA VAL A 47 20.71 -0.34 14.67
C VAL A 47 20.14 -0.03 13.29
N THR A 48 20.31 -0.93 12.32
CA THR A 48 19.72 -0.80 10.97
C THR A 48 18.20 -0.66 11.05
N LYS A 49 17.51 -1.55 11.78
CA LYS A 49 16.05 -1.48 11.95
C LYS A 49 15.62 -0.13 12.51
N ARG A 50 16.25 0.33 13.60
CA ARG A 50 15.93 1.62 14.24
C ARG A 50 16.13 2.80 13.29
N GLY A 51 17.14 2.73 12.42
CA GLY A 51 17.35 3.76 11.39
C GLY A 51 16.19 3.85 10.40
N TYR A 52 15.65 2.71 9.96
CA TYR A 52 14.48 2.69 9.08
C TYR A 52 13.19 3.07 9.81
N ASP A 53 13.01 2.67 11.06
CA ASP A 53 11.86 3.11 11.88
C ASP A 53 11.87 4.65 12.02
N MET A 54 13.04 5.23 12.34
CA MET A 54 13.22 6.68 12.44
C MET A 54 12.96 7.40 11.11
N TRP A 55 13.38 6.79 9.99
CA TRP A 55 13.12 7.33 8.66
C TRP A 55 11.63 7.29 8.30
N GLU A 56 10.94 6.18 8.58
CA GLU A 56 9.50 6.03 8.39
C GLU A 56 8.76 7.15 9.13
N ASP A 57 9.06 7.34 10.42
CA ASP A 57 8.46 8.38 11.26
C ASP A 57 8.66 9.77 10.64
N ALA A 58 9.90 10.11 10.26
CA ALA A 58 10.24 11.40 9.70
C ALA A 58 9.54 11.67 8.36
N VAL A 59 9.54 10.69 7.46
CA VAL A 59 8.90 10.81 6.14
C VAL A 59 7.38 10.89 6.29
N ASN A 60 6.78 10.04 7.11
CA ASN A 60 5.35 10.05 7.34
C ASN A 60 4.87 11.32 8.03
N ALA A 61 5.66 11.88 8.95
CA ALA A 61 5.40 13.20 9.56
C ALA A 61 5.49 14.34 8.53
N ALA A 62 6.42 14.27 7.57
CA ALA A 62 6.54 15.20 6.45
C ALA A 62 5.45 15.03 5.36
N GLY A 63 4.48 14.15 5.59
CA GLY A 63 3.36 13.92 4.69
C GLY A 63 3.53 12.72 3.75
N GLY A 64 4.70 12.06 3.74
CA GLY A 64 4.99 10.90 2.90
C GLY A 64 5.89 11.21 1.70
N ILE A 65 6.23 10.19 0.92
CA ILE A 65 7.00 10.31 -0.33
C ILE A 65 6.13 10.97 -1.40
N ASP A 66 6.65 12.03 -2.03
CA ASP A 66 6.01 12.66 -3.18
C ASP A 66 6.34 11.93 -4.47
N ILE A 67 5.31 11.46 -5.17
CA ILE A 67 5.45 10.90 -6.52
C ILE A 67 4.42 11.60 -7.41
N ALA A 68 4.92 12.46 -8.29
CA ALA A 68 4.12 13.24 -9.23
C ALA A 68 2.98 14.04 -8.56
N GLY A 69 3.25 14.65 -7.40
CA GLY A 69 2.29 15.48 -6.68
C GLY A 69 1.33 14.69 -5.78
N LYS A 70 1.39 13.36 -5.77
CA LYS A 70 0.68 12.53 -4.80
C LYS A 70 1.64 12.07 -3.71
N LYS A 71 1.24 12.28 -2.45
CA LYS A 71 1.96 11.77 -1.27
C LYS A 71 1.58 10.32 -0.99
N TYR A 72 2.57 9.52 -0.61
CA TYR A 72 2.42 8.13 -0.20
C TYR A 72 3.11 7.91 1.13
N LYS A 73 2.42 7.30 2.09
CA LYS A 73 3.06 6.84 3.33
C LYS A 73 4.05 5.71 3.01
N VAL A 74 4.96 5.48 3.94
CA VAL A 74 5.87 4.33 3.92
C VAL A 74 5.69 3.49 5.16
#